data_AF-A0A919FPQ4-F1
#
_entry.id   AF-A0A919FPQ4-F1
#
_cell.length_a   1.000
_cell.length_b   1.000
_cell.length_c   1.000
_cell.angle_alpha   90.00
_cell.angle_beta   90.00
_cell.angle_gamma   90.00
#
_symmetry.space_group_name_H-M   'P 1'
#
loop_
_entity.id
_entity.type
_entity.pdbx_description
1 polymer ?
#
loop_
_entity_poly.entity_id
_entity_poly.type
_entity_poly.pdbx_seq_one_letter_code
_entity_poly.pdbx_strand_id
1 'polypeptide(L)' 'MTHGAHPNTPAPRANIDQARDCADCRSWGTVITPDGRHELCPACQLPDTEYSSIAEP' A
#
# COMPACT_ATOMS: atom_id res chain seq x y z
N MET A 1 -18.74 24.01 -0.62
CA MET A 1 -18.97 22.55 -0.57
C MET A 1 -17.62 21.90 -0.35
N THR A 2 -17.23 21.65 0.90
CA THR A 2 -15.93 21.06 1.22
C THR A 2 -16.22 19.62 1.63
N HIS A 3 -16.16 18.69 0.67
CA HIS A 3 -16.29 17.28 0.97
C HIS A 3 -15.09 16.89 1.84
N GLY A 4 -15.35 16.64 3.13
CA GLY A 4 -14.35 16.16 4.05
C GLY A 4 -13.87 14.80 3.55
N ALA A 5 -12.65 14.74 3.04
CA ALA A 5 -11.92 13.50 2.94
C ALA A 5 -11.77 12.97 4.37
N HIS A 6 -12.42 11.84 4.69
CA HIS A 6 -12.28 11.19 5.98
C HIS A 6 -10.79 10.86 6.20
N PRO A 7 -10.07 11.47 7.17
CA PRO A 7 -8.61 11.29 7.25
C PRO A 7 -8.16 10.01 7.95
N ASN A 8 -9.06 9.18 8.47
CA ASN A 8 -8.70 8.34 9.61
C ASN A 8 -8.40 6.86 9.32
N THR A 9 -8.06 6.54 8.08
CA THR A 9 -7.35 5.28 7.80
C THR A 9 -6.19 5.62 6.88
N PRO A 10 -4.95 5.69 7.38
CA PRO A 10 -3.81 5.91 6.51
C PRO A 10 -3.87 4.84 5.42
N ALA A 11 -3.85 5.27 4.15
CA ALA A 11 -3.74 4.34 3.05
C ALA A 11 -2.55 3.42 3.35
N PRO A 12 -2.72 2.10 3.18
CA PRO A 12 -1.65 1.18 3.52
C PRO A 12 -0.39 1.58 2.77
N ARG A 13 0.75 1.65 3.48
CA ARG A 13 2.01 2.15 2.92
C ARG A 13 2.51 1.17 1.86
N ALA A 14 2.12 1.41 0.62
CA ALA A 14 2.55 0.60 -0.48
C ALA A 14 4.01 0.93 -0.84
N ASN A 15 4.82 -0.11 -0.97
CA ASN A 15 6.15 -0.03 -1.52
C ASN A 15 6.05 0.03 -3.05
N ILE A 16 6.20 1.25 -3.59
CA ILE A 16 6.16 1.51 -5.04
C ILE A 16 7.32 0.84 -5.77
N ASP A 17 8.47 0.62 -5.11
CA ASP A 17 9.62 -0.07 -5.70
C ASP A 17 9.25 -1.52 -6.04
N GLN A 18 8.60 -2.24 -5.12
CA GLN A 18 8.09 -3.59 -5.38
C GLN A 18 6.92 -3.59 -6.39
N ALA A 19 6.11 -2.54 -6.40
CA ALA A 19 4.96 -2.45 -7.30
C ALA A 19 5.34 -2.15 -8.75
N ARG A 20 6.51 -1.55 -8.99
CA ARG A 20 6.89 -0.94 -10.26
C ARG A 20 6.72 -1.88 -11.47
N ASP A 21 6.98 -3.17 -11.30
CA ASP A 21 6.88 -4.20 -12.35
C ASP A 21 5.61 -5.08 -12.22
N CYS A 22 4.74 -4.80 -11.25
CA CYS A 22 3.57 -5.63 -10.99
C CYS A 22 2.38 -5.28 -11.89
N ALA A 23 1.96 -6.25 -12.71
CA ALA A 23 0.81 -6.12 -13.60
C ALA A 23 -0.54 -6.10 -12.85
N ASP A 24 -0.65 -6.81 -11.72
CA ASP A 24 -1.88 -6.90 -10.92
C ASP A 24 -2.31 -5.56 -10.33
N CYS A 25 -1.36 -4.83 -9.73
CA CYS A 25 -1.63 -3.48 -9.20
C CYS A 25 -1.26 -2.36 -10.18
N ARG A 26 -0.71 -2.68 -11.35
CA ARG A 26 -0.34 -1.71 -12.40
C ARG A 26 0.60 -0.62 -11.89
N SER A 27 1.57 -0.99 -11.06
CA SER A 27 2.52 -0.06 -10.42
C SER A 27 1.96 0.84 -9.32
N TRP A 28 0.75 0.59 -8.83
CA TRP A 28 0.17 1.35 -7.71
C TRP A 28 0.57 0.78 -6.33
N GLY A 29 0.88 -0.51 -6.26
CA GLY A 29 1.15 -1.22 -5.02
C GLY A 29 -0.09 -1.39 -4.12
N THR A 30 -1.24 -0.88 -4.53
CA THR A 30 -2.52 -1.14 -3.87
C THR A 30 -3.54 -1.61 -4.89
N VAL A 31 -4.53 -2.36 -4.41
CA VAL A 31 -5.69 -2.81 -5.18
C VAL A 31 -6.94 -2.40 -4.42
N ILE A 32 -8.01 -2.12 -5.15
CA ILE A 32 -9.32 -1.88 -4.55
C ILE A 32 -10.04 -3.22 -4.48
N THR A 33 -10.44 -3.60 -3.27
CA THR A 33 -11.23 -4.81 -3.03
C THR A 33 -12.64 -4.67 -3.58
N PRO A 34 -13.39 -5.78 -3.74
CA PRO A 34 -14.80 -5.72 -4.10
C PRO A 34 -15.66 -4.89 -3.13
N ASP A 35 -15.21 -4.75 -1.88
CA ASP A 35 -15.83 -3.94 -0.83
C ASP A 35 -15.51 -2.43 -0.95
N GLY A 36 -14.70 -2.04 -1.93
CA GLY A 36 -14.29 -0.64 -2.15
C GLY A 36 -13.17 -0.17 -1.22
N ARG A 37 -12.52 -1.09 -0.49
CA ARG A 37 -11.39 -0.77 0.39
C ARG A 37 -10.07 -0.89 -0.36
N HIS A 38 -9.16 0.06 -0.12
CA HIS A 38 -7.77 -0.03 -0.59
C HIS A 38 -7.00 -1.03 0.27
N GLU A 39 -6.44 -2.05 -0.36
CA GLU A 39 -5.56 -3.02 0.27
C GLU A 39 -4.24 -3.11 -0.48
N LEU A 40 -3.18 -3.54 0.21
CA LEU A 40 -1.90 -3.81 -0.43
C LEU A 40 -2.06 -4.92 -1.46
N CYS A 41 -1.40 -4.79 -2.61
CA CYS A 41 -1.44 -5.81 -3.63
C CYS A 41 -0.76 -7.10 -3.13
N PRO A 42 -1.49 -8.22 -2.94
CA PRO A 42 -0.89 -9.44 -2.39
C PRO A 42 0.15 -10.08 -3.32
N ALA A 43 0.16 -9.70 -4.61
CA ALA A 43 1.10 -10.21 -5.59
C ALA A 43 2.51 -9.59 -5.47
N CYS A 44 2.60 -8.32 -5.03
CA CYS A 44 3.86 -7.58 -5.02
C CYS A 44 4.11 -6.76 -3.75
N GLN A 45 3.20 -6.78 -2.78
CA GLN A 45 3.39 -6.11 -1.50
C GLN A 45 3.50 -7.19 -0.44
N LEU A 46 4.70 -7.75 -0.35
CA LEU A 46 5.03 -8.59 0.79
C LEU A 46 5.16 -7.67 2.03
N PRO A 47 4.67 -8.10 3.20
CA PRO A 47 4.97 -7.38 4.43
C PRO A 47 6.50 -7.32 4.55
N ASP A 48 7.05 -6.11 4.56
CA ASP A 48 8.46 -5.90 4.88
C ASP A 48 8.64 -6.31 6.34
N THR A 49 8.86 -7.61 6.55
CA THR A 49 8.84 -8.19 7.89
C THR A 49 10.22 -8.08 8.55
N GLU A 50 11.24 -7.48 7.92
CA GLU A 50 12.60 -7.69 8.46
C GLU A 50 13.68 -6.63 8.23
N TYR A 51 13.41 -5.40 7.76
CA TYR A 51 14.48 -4.39 7.69
C TYR A 51 14.18 -3.00 8.26
N SER A 52 13.18 -2.87 9.15
CA SER A 52 12.92 -1.64 9.91
C SER A 52 13.28 -1.74 11.40
N SER A 53 14.18 -2.64 11.79
CA SER A 53 14.74 -2.73 13.16
C SER A 53 16.27 -2.54 13.25
N ILE A 54 16.96 -2.19 12.16
CA ILE A 54 18.37 -1.79 12.20
C ILE A 54 18.52 -0.32 11.79
N ALA A 55 17.84 0.55 12.51
CA ALA A 55 18.17 1.97 12.58
C ALA A 55 18.05 2.44 14.04
N GLU A 56 18.83 1.83 14.92
CA GLU A 56 19.24 2.43 16.20
C GLU A 56 20.73 2.80 16.10
N PRO A 57 21.12 4.05 16.38
CA PRO A 57 22.39 4.36 17.01
C PRO A 57 22.24 4.44 18.55
#